data_AF-A0AAE0E6S3-F1
#
_entry.id   AF-A0AAE0E6S3-F1
#
_cell.length_a   1.000
_cell.length_b   1.000
_cell.length_c   1.000
_cell.angle_alpha   90.00
_cell.angle_beta   90.00
_cell.angle_gamma   90.00
#
_symmetry.space_group_name_H-M   'P 1'
#
loop_
_entity.id
_entity.type
_entity.pdbx_description
1 polymer ?
#
loop_
_entity_poly.entity_id
_entity_poly.type
_entity_poly.pdbx_seq_one_letter_code
_entity_poly.pdbx_strand_id
1 'polypeptide(L)'
;MEVLSKNFSKRIMDSPSFKFHWKCDKIKLSHLCFAVDLIMLCYGSPSSAVVLKAALDEFSLLSSLLAKQAKSNIFTSGLSSTTNQQLINLFGYTVGSLPICYLGIPIISTKLRLRDCSPLVDKVSGRLTSWLNRDLSYAGRL
;
A
#
# COMPACT_ATOMS: atom_id res chain seq x y z
N MET A 1 -12.92 -5.36 -5.95
CA MET A 1 -11.72 -4.50 -6.11
C MET A 1 -11.74 -3.67 -7.38
N GLU A 2 -12.17 -4.20 -8.53
CA GLU A 2 -12.23 -3.43 -9.78
C GLU A 2 -13.02 -2.11 -9.67
N VAL A 3 -14.10 -2.09 -8.90
CA VAL A 3 -14.89 -0.87 -8.64
C VAL A 3 -14.05 0.21 -7.98
N LEU A 4 -13.23 -0.14 -6.99
CA LEU A 4 -12.29 0.79 -6.35
C LEU A 4 -11.30 1.32 -7.37
N SER A 5 -10.66 0.44 -8.14
CA SER A 5 -9.67 0.85 -9.14
C SER A 5 -10.25 1.75 -10.23
N LYS A 6 -11.48 1.48 -10.68
CA LYS A 6 -12.20 2.33 -11.62
C LYS A 6 -12.54 3.68 -11.01
N ASN A 7 -12.96 3.73 -9.75
CA ASN A 7 -13.26 4.98 -9.05
C ASN A 7 -12.02 5.88 -8.93
N PHE A 8 -10.89 5.30 -8.50
CA PHE A 8 -9.62 6.02 -8.44
C PHE A 8 -9.20 6.55 -9.80
N SER A 9 -9.26 5.71 -10.84
CA SER A 9 -8.87 6.10 -12.19
C SER A 9 -9.73 7.24 -12.72
N LYS A 10 -11.05 7.17 -12.52
CA LYS A 10 -11.99 8.24 -12.91
C LYS A 10 -11.66 9.56 -12.22
N ARG A 11 -11.56 9.56 -10.89
CA ARG A 11 -11.22 10.76 -10.10
C ARG A 11 -9.89 11.39 -10.50
N ILE A 12 -8.88 10.56 -10.77
CA ILE A 12 -7.56 11.01 -11.20
C ILE A 12 -7.63 11.67 -12.58
N MET A 13 -8.40 11.10 -13.52
CA MET A 13 -8.58 11.69 -14.86
C MET A 13 -9.36 13.01 -14.81
N ASP A 14 -10.37 13.11 -13.94
CA ASP A 14 -11.20 14.30 -13.78
C ASP A 14 -10.46 15.46 -13.08
N SER A 15 -9.33 15.18 -12.42
CA SER A 15 -8.60 16.14 -11.59
C SER A 15 -7.25 16.52 -12.21
N PRO A 16 -7.13 17.67 -12.91
CA PRO A 16 -5.88 18.08 -13.56
C PRO A 16 -4.77 18.43 -12.57
N SER A 17 -5.11 18.65 -11.29
CA SER A 17 -4.17 18.96 -10.21
C SER A 17 -3.49 17.72 -9.61
N PHE A 18 -3.92 16.52 -9.99
CA PHE A 18 -3.34 15.28 -9.50
C PHE A 18 -1.98 15.01 -10.16
N LYS A 19 -0.99 14.68 -9.34
CA LYS A 19 0.33 14.26 -9.79
C LYS A 19 0.70 12.91 -9.19
N PHE A 20 1.26 12.04 -10.00
CA PHE A 20 1.80 10.76 -9.56
C PHE A 20 3.11 10.97 -8.79
N HIS A 21 3.44 10.02 -7.93
CA HIS A 21 4.77 9.95 -7.35
C HIS A 21 5.80 9.81 -8.49
N TRP A 22 6.95 10.50 -8.41
CA TRP A 22 7.92 10.58 -9.51
C TRP A 22 8.43 9.22 -10.01
N LYS A 23 8.57 8.22 -9.12
CA LYS A 23 8.91 6.83 -9.50
C LYS A 23 7.75 6.05 -10.15
N CYS A 24 6.51 6.50 -9.93
CA CYS A 24 5.29 5.83 -10.35
C CYS A 24 4.66 6.49 -11.58
N ASP A 25 5.15 7.65 -12.01
CA ASP A 25 4.54 8.45 -13.08
C ASP A 25 4.58 7.74 -14.44
N LYS A 26 5.67 7.03 -14.76
CA LYS A 26 5.80 6.29 -16.03
C LYS A 26 4.74 5.21 -16.21
N ILE A 27 4.39 4.52 -15.12
CA ILE A 27 3.40 3.43 -15.10
C ILE A 27 2.02 3.90 -14.63
N LYS A 28 1.87 5.20 -14.34
CA LYS A 28 0.64 5.82 -13.81
C LYS A 28 0.07 5.05 -12.61
N LEU A 29 0.94 4.59 -11.72
CA LEU A 29 0.57 3.82 -10.54
C LEU A 29 0.09 4.75 -9.41
N SER A 30 -1.19 4.65 -9.05
CA SER A 30 -1.80 5.40 -7.96
C SER A 30 -2.16 4.55 -6.73
N HIS A 31 -2.38 3.25 -6.91
CA HIS A 31 -2.76 2.37 -5.81
C HIS A 31 -2.36 0.91 -6.07
N LEU A 32 -2.17 0.14 -4.99
CA LEU A 32 -1.99 -1.30 -5.01
C LEU A 32 -3.09 -1.98 -4.19
N CYS A 33 -3.81 -2.83 -4.91
CA CYS A 33 -5.00 -3.61 -4.59
C CYS A 33 -4.79 -5.08 -4.19
N PHE A 34 -4.78 -5.53 -2.92
CA PHE A 34 -4.83 -6.98 -2.65
C PHE A 34 -5.70 -7.35 -1.45
N ALA A 35 -6.75 -8.14 -1.70
CA ALA A 35 -7.74 -8.56 -0.71
C ALA A 35 -8.29 -7.37 0.11
N VAL A 36 -7.79 -7.17 1.34
CA VAL A 36 -8.21 -6.09 2.25
C VAL A 36 -7.12 -5.01 2.40
N ASP A 37 -5.93 -5.24 1.84
CA ASP A 37 -4.78 -4.35 1.98
C ASP A 37 -4.66 -3.39 0.79
N LEU A 38 -4.81 -2.10 1.06
CA LEU A 38 -4.71 -1.01 0.09
C LEU A 38 -3.50 -0.13 0.37
N ILE A 39 -2.68 0.09 -0.65
CA ILE A 39 -1.65 1.14 -0.65
C ILE A 39 -2.05 2.21 -1.65
N MET A 40 -1.97 3.47 -1.25
CA MET A 40 -2.21 4.63 -2.10
C MET A 40 -0.90 5.42 -2.30
N LEU A 41 -0.65 5.88 -3.52
CA LEU A 41 0.58 6.53 -3.96
C LEU A 41 0.24 7.80 -4.73
N CYS A 42 0.80 8.94 -4.32
CA CYS A 42 0.70 10.20 -5.06
C CYS A 42 1.95 11.05 -4.84
N TYR A 43 2.05 12.15 -5.61
CA TYR A 43 3.01 13.20 -5.32
C TYR A 43 2.68 13.85 -3.97
N GLY A 44 3.72 14.18 -3.18
CA GLY A 44 3.59 14.77 -1.85
C GLY A 44 3.08 16.21 -1.86
N SER A 45 1.85 16.38 -2.32
CA SER A 45 1.13 17.65 -2.42
C SER A 45 -0.28 17.47 -1.87
N PRO A 46 -0.82 18.47 -1.16
CA PRO A 46 -2.20 18.41 -0.66
C PRO A 46 -3.21 18.22 -1.78
N SER A 47 -2.99 18.83 -2.95
CA SER A 47 -3.88 18.70 -4.11
C SER A 47 -4.04 17.26 -4.58
N SER A 48 -2.93 16.51 -4.70
CA SER A 48 -2.98 15.12 -5.14
C SER A 48 -3.58 14.21 -4.06
N ALA A 49 -3.27 14.48 -2.79
CA ALA A 49 -3.79 13.73 -1.66
C ALA A 49 -5.31 13.86 -1.49
N VAL A 50 -5.85 15.07 -1.70
CA VAL A 50 -7.31 15.34 -1.66
C VAL A 50 -8.04 14.51 -2.69
N VAL A 51 -7.50 14.38 -3.91
CA VAL A 51 -8.12 13.57 -4.98
C VAL A 51 -8.21 12.10 -4.58
N LEU A 52 -7.14 11.52 -4.00
CA LEU A 52 -7.17 10.13 -3.54
C LEU A 52 -8.09 9.94 -2.33
N LYS A 53 -8.10 10.89 -1.39
CA LYS A 53 -8.99 10.84 -0.23
C LYS A 53 -10.45 10.88 -0.67
N ALA A 54 -10.81 11.77 -1.61
CA ALA A 54 -12.15 11.86 -2.16
C ALA A 54 -12.56 10.56 -2.90
N ALA A 55 -11.65 9.94 -3.66
CA ALA A 55 -11.91 8.66 -4.30
C ALA A 55 -12.11 7.53 -3.28
N LEU A 56 -11.34 7.51 -2.19
CA LEU A 56 -11.50 6.54 -1.11
C LEU A 56 -12.84 6.75 -0.37
N ASP A 57 -13.22 8.00 -0.09
CA ASP A 57 -14.46 8.33 0.62
C ASP A 57 -15.70 7.99 -0.22
N GLU A 58 -15.66 8.29 -1.52
CA GLU A 58 -16.74 7.92 -2.44
C GLU A 58 -16.87 6.39 -2.54
N PHE A 59 -15.76 5.66 -2.63
CA PHE A 59 -15.80 4.20 -2.60
C PHE A 59 -16.39 3.69 -1.28
N SER A 60 -15.95 4.27 -0.16
CA SER A 60 -16.42 3.90 1.18
C SER A 60 -17.93 4.13 1.34
N LEU A 61 -18.45 5.22 0.78
CA LEU A 61 -19.88 5.52 0.75
C LEU A 61 -20.66 4.48 -0.07
N LEU A 62 -20.16 4.12 -1.25
CA LEU A 62 -20.83 3.18 -2.16
C LEU A 62 -20.79 1.73 -1.66
N SER A 63 -19.68 1.31 -1.04
CA SER A 63 -19.49 -0.09 -0.61
C SER A 63 -19.76 -0.30 0.88
N SER A 64 -19.98 0.78 1.65
CA SER A 64 -20.03 0.76 3.12
C SER A 64 -18.79 0.13 3.78
N LEU A 65 -17.64 0.14 3.09
CA LEU A 65 -16.38 -0.38 3.62
C LEU A 65 -15.51 0.80 4.07
N LEU A 66 -15.17 0.84 5.36
CA LEU A 66 -14.38 1.91 5.93
C LEU A 66 -12.94 1.46 6.19
N ALA A 67 -11.99 2.33 5.82
CA ALA A 67 -10.60 2.16 6.19
C ALA A 67 -10.47 2.24 7.73
N LYS A 68 -9.87 1.23 8.34
CA LYS A 68 -9.64 1.20 9.79
C LYS A 68 -8.51 2.14 10.15
N GLN A 69 -8.83 3.32 10.66
CA GLN A 69 -7.85 4.36 11.05
C GLN A 69 -6.72 3.82 11.93
N ALA A 70 -7.01 2.96 12.90
CA ALA A 70 -6.00 2.35 13.78
C ALA A 70 -5.01 1.40 13.09
N LYS A 71 -5.33 0.92 11.87
CA LYS A 71 -4.45 0.06 11.05
C LYS A 71 -3.87 0.78 9.83
N SER A 72 -4.33 2.01 9.58
CA SER A 72 -3.92 2.81 8.43
C SER A 72 -2.80 3.76 8.85
N ASN A 73 -1.74 3.79 8.06
CA ASN A 73 -0.59 4.65 8.29
C ASN A 73 -0.35 5.57 7.09
N ILE A 74 0.15 6.78 7.36
CA ILE A 74 0.64 7.71 6.34
C ILE A 74 2.16 7.73 6.36
N PHE A 75 2.76 7.71 5.15
CA PHE A 75 4.20 7.78 4.96
C PHE A 75 4.52 8.95 4.03
N THR A 76 5.38 9.84 4.48
CA THR A 76 5.85 10.99 3.70
C THR A 76 7.36 11.06 3.74
N SER A 77 7.97 11.63 2.69
CA SER A 77 9.42 11.79 2.61
C SER A 77 9.76 13.02 1.77
N GLY A 78 10.76 13.79 2.21
CA GLY A 78 11.25 14.96 1.48
C GLY A 78 10.27 16.14 1.39
N LEU A 79 9.30 16.24 2.32
CA LEU A 79 8.33 17.34 2.37
C LEU A 79 8.63 18.32 3.50
N SER A 80 8.16 19.56 3.34
CA SER A 80 8.20 20.57 4.40
C SER A 80 7.32 20.17 5.59
N SER A 81 7.64 20.69 6.78
CA SER A 81 6.86 20.43 8.01
C SER A 81 5.39 20.81 7.86
N THR A 82 5.11 21.93 7.20
CA THR A 82 3.76 22.44 6.95
C THR A 82 2.96 21.49 6.05
N THR A 83 3.53 21.06 4.92
CA THR A 83 2.87 20.13 4.01
C THR A 83 2.66 18.76 4.66
N ASN A 84 3.61 18.28 5.45
CA ASN A 84 3.44 17.04 6.22
C ASN A 84 2.25 17.12 7.17
N GLN A 85 2.13 18.19 7.95
CA GLN A 85 1.00 18.37 8.86
C GLN A 85 -0.33 18.46 8.12
N GLN A 86 -0.39 19.15 6.98
CA GLN A 86 -1.60 19.19 6.14
C GLN A 86 -2.03 17.79 5.68
N LEU A 87 -1.08 16.96 5.24
CA LEU A 87 -1.38 15.59 4.80
C LEU A 87 -1.83 14.69 5.96
N ILE A 88 -1.18 14.80 7.12
CA ILE A 88 -1.56 14.06 8.33
C ILE A 88 -2.98 14.43 8.74
N ASN A 89 -3.30 15.73 8.77
CA ASN A 89 -4.63 16.22 9.13
C ASN A 89 -5.71 15.81 8.11
N LEU A 90 -5.36 15.75 6.82
CA LEU A 90 -6.27 15.35 5.75
C LEU A 90 -6.77 13.89 5.92
N PHE A 91 -5.86 12.96 6.26
CA PHE A 91 -6.20 11.54 6.40
C PHE A 91 -6.58 11.16 7.83
N GLY A 92 -6.06 11.86 8.84
CA GLY A 92 -6.20 11.49 10.25
C GLY A 92 -5.46 10.20 10.62
N TYR A 93 -4.56 9.70 9.76
CA TYR A 93 -3.82 8.47 10.01
C TYR A 93 -2.56 8.71 10.84
N THR A 94 -2.11 7.68 11.55
CA THR A 94 -0.85 7.72 12.27
C THR A 94 0.31 7.77 11.31
N VAL A 95 1.34 8.56 11.63
CA VAL A 95 2.57 8.59 10.85
C VAL A 95 3.30 7.26 11.04
N GLY A 96 3.50 6.53 9.95
CA GLY A 96 4.25 5.28 9.97
C GLY A 96 5.74 5.51 9.74
N SER A 97 6.55 4.52 10.12
CA SER A 97 7.97 4.46 9.81
C SER A 97 8.26 3.30 8.85
N LEU A 98 9.19 3.51 7.93
CA LEU A 98 9.70 2.45 7.06
C LEU A 98 10.85 1.70 7.75
N PRO A 99 11.04 0.40 7.50
CA PRO A 99 10.32 -0.44 6.54
C PRO A 99 8.97 -0.97 7.04
N ILE A 100 8.03 -1.17 6.12
CA ILE A 100 6.75 -1.86 6.41
C ILE A 100 6.64 -3.16 5.63
N CYS A 101 5.87 -4.13 6.12
CA CYS A 101 5.60 -5.36 5.40
C CYS A 101 4.25 -5.28 4.68
N TYR A 102 4.24 -5.43 3.36
CA TYR A 102 3.02 -5.58 2.55
C TYR A 102 3.03 -6.97 1.92
N LEU A 103 2.00 -7.79 2.22
CA LEU A 103 1.90 -9.18 1.77
C LEU A 103 3.11 -10.06 2.15
N GLY A 104 3.78 -9.73 3.25
CA GLY A 104 4.99 -10.43 3.71
C GLY A 104 6.29 -9.98 3.01
N ILE A 105 6.24 -8.98 2.14
CA ILE A 105 7.40 -8.38 1.47
C ILE A 105 7.68 -7.03 2.14
N PRO A 106 8.93 -6.77 2.57
CA PRO A 106 9.29 -5.47 3.11
C PRO A 106 9.30 -4.42 2.00
N ILE A 107 8.48 -3.39 2.17
CA ILE A 107 8.55 -2.13 1.45
C ILE A 107 9.58 -1.27 2.16
N ILE A 108 10.72 -1.09 1.50
CA ILE A 108 11.85 -0.27 1.94
C ILE A 108 12.03 0.93 1.01
N SER A 109 12.60 2.02 1.54
CA SER A 109 12.94 3.22 0.75
C SER A 109 14.13 3.00 -0.20
N THR A 110 14.95 1.99 0.09
CA THR A 110 16.17 1.63 -0.66
C THR A 110 15.93 0.50 -1.66
N LYS A 111 16.92 0.21 -2.52
CA LYS A 111 16.85 -0.95 -3.41
C LYS A 111 16.80 -2.23 -2.57
N LEU A 112 15.79 -3.07 -2.81
CA LEU A 112 15.62 -4.38 -2.17
C LEU A 112 16.91 -5.19 -2.33
N ARG A 113 17.52 -5.59 -1.21
CA ARG A 113 18.69 -6.48 -1.19
C ARG A 113 18.24 -7.88 -0.79
N LEU A 114 19.06 -8.86 -1.14
CA LEU A 114 18.77 -10.29 -0.85
C LEU A 114 18.55 -10.55 0.65
N ARG A 115 19.27 -9.82 1.51
CA ARG A 115 19.09 -9.83 2.98
C ARG A 115 17.73 -9.34 3.45
N ASP A 116 17.11 -8.39 2.73
CA ASP A 116 15.79 -7.87 3.10
C ASP A 116 14.70 -8.94 2.81
N CYS A 117 14.98 -9.87 1.90
CA CYS A 117 14.13 -11.02 1.61
C CYS A 117 14.36 -12.22 2.55
N SER A 118 15.36 -12.19 3.45
CA SER A 118 15.66 -13.33 4.32
C SER A 118 14.44 -13.81 5.12
N PRO A 119 13.60 -12.92 5.70
CA PRO A 119 12.42 -13.38 6.45
C PRO A 119 11.43 -14.16 5.59
N LEU A 120 11.33 -13.83 4.31
CA LEU A 120 10.48 -14.55 3.35
C LEU A 120 11.09 -15.92 3.04
N VAL A 121 12.40 -15.97 2.78
CA VAL A 121 13.14 -17.22 2.52
C VAL A 121 13.07 -18.16 3.72
N ASP A 122 13.27 -17.64 4.92
CA ASP A 122 13.21 -18.40 6.17
C ASP A 122 11.79 -18.96 6.39
N LYS A 123 10.75 -18.17 6.07
CA LYS A 123 9.36 -18.60 6.18
C LYS A 123 8.99 -19.70 5.18
N VAL A 124 9.49 -19.64 3.95
CA VAL A 124 9.32 -20.70 2.94
C VAL A 124 10.09 -21.95 3.36
N SER A 125 11.35 -21.79 3.76
CA SER A 125 12.22 -22.89 4.21
C SER A 125 11.64 -23.60 5.43
N GLY A 126 11.12 -22.86 6.41
CA GLY A 126 10.44 -23.42 7.57
C GLY A 126 9.17 -24.20 7.24
N ARG A 127 8.43 -23.81 6.19
CA ARG A 127 7.29 -24.60 5.70
C ARG A 127 7.74 -25.90 5.04
N LEU A 128 8.78 -25.84 4.21
CA LEU A 128 9.35 -27.01 3.55
C LEU A 128 9.88 -28.03 4.57
N THR A 129 10.64 -27.59 5.57
CA THR A 129 11.15 -28.48 6.63
C THR A 129 10.01 -29.06 7.47
N SER A 130 8.99 -28.27 7.79
CA SER A 130 7.79 -28.78 8.47
C SER A 130 7.03 -29.83 7.66
N TRP A 131 7.01 -29.73 6.32
CA TRP A 131 6.37 -30.74 5.47
C TRP A 131 7.20 -32.01 5.35
N LEU A 132 8.53 -31.89 5.34
CA LEU A 132 9.44 -33.04 5.34
C LEU A 132 9.38 -33.82 6.66
N ASN A 133 9.17 -33.13 7.78
CA ASN A 133 9.12 -33.73 9.12
C ASN A 133 7.74 -34.22 9.57
N ARG A 134 6.69 -34.05 8.74
CA ARG A 134 5.41 -34.71 8.96
C ARG A 134 5.40 -36.00 8.15
N ASP A 135 4.89 -37.08 8.75
CA ASP A 135 4.54 -38.33 8.05
C ASP A 135 3.35 -38.10 7.10
N LEU A 136 3.56 -37.23 6.13
CA LEU A 136 2.64 -36.99 5.03
C LEU A 136 2.81 -38.13 4.03
N SER A 137 1.67 -38.67 3.57
CA SER A 137 1.67 -39.59 2.45
C SER A 137 2.33 -38.93 1.23
N TYR A 138 2.80 -39.73 0.27
CA TYR A 138 3.41 -39.21 -0.96
C TYR A 138 2.51 -38.18 -1.67
N ALA A 139 1.19 -38.41 -1.68
CA ALA A 139 0.20 -37.48 -2.22
C ALA A 139 0.01 -36.19 -1.39
N GLY A 140 0.34 -36.21 -0.09
CA GLY A 140 0.33 -35.00 0.76
C GLY A 140 1.61 -34.17 0.68
N ARG A 141 2.64 -34.67 -0.05
CA ARG A 141 3.93 -33.99 -0.29
C ARG A 141 4.02 -33.34 -1.69
N LEU A 142 3.20 -33.78 -2.65
CA LEU A 142 3.05 -33.21 -3.99
C LEU A 142 2.03 -32.06 -3.98
#